data_AF-A0A5C7PCG0-F1
#
_entry.id   AF-A0A5C7PCG0-F1
#
_cell.length_a   1.000
_cell.length_b   1.000
_cell.length_c   1.000
_cell.angle_alpha   90.00
_cell.angle_beta   90.00
_cell.angle_gamma   90.00
#
_symmetry.space_group_name_H-M   'P 1'
#
loop_
_entity.id
_entity.type
_entity.pdbx_description
1 polymer ?
#
loop_
_entity_poly.entity_id
_entity_poly.type
_entity_poly.pdbx_seq_one_letter_code
_entity_poly.pdbx_strand_id
1 'polypeptide(L)'
;MTIIYRIQDRDGRGPWKPGFSGRWVEHRDDHKLLQPWYIEFPDLKLEKGWRYGCGCETRKQLQRWITIGEYTTLRILSYRSVMIDACEIVASSDIQCVFRKREKLNVGATEFNLYLELNHA
;
A
#
# COMPACT_ATOMS: atom_id res chain seq x y z
N MET A 1 10.04 14.54 -4.70
CA MET A 1 9.45 13.85 -3.53
C MET A 1 8.04 13.49 -3.92
N THR A 2 7.72 12.19 -3.88
CA THR A 2 6.46 11.66 -4.40
C THR A 2 5.70 11.01 -3.25
N ILE A 3 4.45 11.44 -3.05
CA ILE A 3 3.61 10.89 -1.99
C ILE A 3 3.03 9.55 -2.44
N ILE A 4 3.25 8.52 -1.64
CA ILE A 4 2.70 7.18 -1.85
C ILE A 4 1.64 6.89 -0.80
N TYR A 5 0.48 6.45 -1.25
CA TYR A 5 -0.63 5.98 -0.43
C TYR A 5 -0.52 4.46 -0.24
N ARG A 6 -0.55 3.99 1.00
CA ARG A 6 -0.50 2.54 1.29
C ARG A 6 -1.15 2.18 2.62
N ILE A 7 -1.34 0.88 2.86
CA ILE A 7 -1.65 0.32 4.17
C ILE A 7 -0.37 -0.27 4.79
N GLN A 8 -0.09 0.02 6.06
CA GLN A 8 1.01 -0.62 6.79
C GLN A 8 0.74 -0.76 8.29
N ASP A 9 1.50 -1.65 8.93
CA ASP A 9 1.59 -1.75 10.39
C ASP A 9 2.57 -0.73 10.99
N ARG A 10 2.70 -0.74 12.32
CA ARG A 10 3.63 0.14 13.07
C ARG A 10 5.10 0.01 12.66
N ASP A 11 5.49 -1.12 12.06
CA ASP A 11 6.86 -1.42 11.63
C ASP A 11 7.09 -1.07 10.14
N GLY A 12 6.06 -0.54 9.46
CA GLY A 12 6.12 -0.14 8.06
C GLY A 12 5.89 -1.29 7.06
N ARG A 13 5.41 -2.45 7.54
CA ARG A 13 5.14 -3.63 6.70
C ARG A 13 3.71 -3.60 6.19
N GLY A 14 3.51 -3.99 4.94
CA GLY A 14 2.19 -4.12 4.33
C GLY A 14 1.35 -5.27 4.91
N PRO A 15 0.04 -5.31 4.63
CA PRO A 15 -0.89 -6.33 5.13
C PRO A 15 -0.84 -7.66 4.33
N TRP A 16 -0.04 -7.73 3.27
CA TRP A 16 0.09 -8.88 2.39
C TRP A 16 1.17 -9.87 2.87
N LYS A 17 1.01 -10.38 4.09
CA LYS A 17 1.95 -11.35 4.68
C LYS A 17 1.40 -12.78 4.53
N PRO A 18 2.24 -13.79 4.22
CA PRO A 18 1.82 -15.19 4.23
C PRO A 18 1.12 -15.57 5.54
N GLY A 19 -0.03 -16.24 5.46
CA GLY A 19 -0.84 -16.62 6.62
C GLY A 19 -1.61 -15.49 7.31
N PHE A 20 -1.39 -14.23 6.94
CA PHE A 20 -2.11 -13.08 7.51
C PHE A 20 -3.24 -12.58 6.61
N SER A 21 -3.04 -12.58 5.28
CA SER A 21 -4.03 -12.05 4.33
C SER A 21 -5.41 -12.71 4.45
N GLY A 22 -5.47 -14.01 4.75
CA GLY A 22 -6.75 -14.72 4.95
C GLY A 22 -7.59 -14.25 6.14
N ARG A 23 -7.08 -13.35 7.00
CA ARG A 23 -7.81 -12.79 8.14
C ARG A 23 -8.66 -11.57 7.77
N TRP A 24 -8.43 -10.97 6.61
CA TRP A 24 -9.04 -9.69 6.26
C TRP A 24 -9.46 -9.59 4.80
N VAL A 25 -8.83 -10.35 3.89
CA VAL A 25 -9.16 -10.36 2.46
C VAL A 25 -10.58 -10.87 2.25
N GLU A 26 -11.39 -10.10 1.55
CA GLU A 26 -12.75 -10.48 1.16
C GLU A 26 -12.73 -11.25 -0.18
N HIS A 27 -13.71 -12.13 -0.38
CA HIS A 27 -13.88 -12.80 -1.66
C HIS A 27 -14.54 -11.84 -2.67
N ARG A 28 -13.81 -11.48 -3.73
CA ARG A 28 -14.25 -10.55 -4.77
C ARG A 28 -13.69 -10.97 -6.14
N ASP A 29 -14.50 -10.86 -7.18
CA ASP A 29 -14.17 -11.39 -8.52
C ASP A 29 -13.06 -10.63 -9.24
N ASP A 30 -12.85 -9.37 -8.87
CA ASP A 30 -11.85 -8.48 -9.45
C ASP A 30 -10.47 -8.60 -8.78
N HIS A 31 -10.33 -9.39 -7.70
CA HIS A 31 -9.01 -9.63 -7.08
C HIS A 31 -8.01 -10.24 -8.08
N LYS A 32 -8.48 -11.02 -9.05
CA LYS A 32 -7.65 -11.57 -10.13
C LYS A 32 -6.98 -10.51 -11.01
N LEU A 33 -7.51 -9.28 -11.01
CA LEU A 33 -6.97 -8.14 -11.75
C LEU A 33 -5.93 -7.35 -10.94
N LEU A 34 -5.73 -7.69 -9.66
CA LEU A 34 -4.83 -7.00 -8.74
C LEU A 34 -3.64 -7.92 -8.42
N GLN A 35 -2.68 -7.95 -9.34
CA GLN A 35 -1.53 -8.82 -9.22
C GLN A 35 -0.51 -8.27 -8.21
N PRO A 36 0.15 -9.12 -7.40
CA PRO A 36 1.28 -8.68 -6.60
C PRO A 36 2.37 -8.03 -7.44
N TRP A 37 3.06 -7.01 -6.90
CA TRP A 37 4.06 -6.22 -7.64
C TRP A 37 5.14 -7.06 -8.34
N TYR A 38 5.54 -8.20 -7.77
CA TYR A 38 6.59 -9.05 -8.34
C TYR A 38 6.12 -9.86 -9.55
N ILE A 39 4.80 -10.00 -9.75
CA ILE A 39 4.21 -10.54 -10.98
C ILE A 39 4.05 -9.43 -12.00
N GLU A 40 3.60 -8.25 -11.56
CA GLU A 40 3.36 -7.11 -12.46
C GLU A 40 4.65 -6.49 -13.01
N PHE A 41 5.73 -6.48 -12.22
CA PHE A 41 7.02 -5.91 -12.60
C PHE A 41 8.12 -7.00 -12.51
N PRO A 42 8.10 -8.03 -13.38
CA PRO A 42 8.98 -9.19 -13.27
C PRO A 42 10.46 -8.84 -13.49
N ASP A 43 10.74 -7.78 -14.26
CA ASP A 43 12.09 -7.34 -14.59
C ASP A 43 12.66 -6.33 -13.58
N LEU A 44 11.90 -5.97 -12.52
CA LEU A 44 12.33 -4.99 -11.54
C LEU A 44 13.48 -5.53 -10.68
N LYS A 45 14.65 -4.91 -10.81
CA LYS A 45 15.84 -5.26 -10.03
C LYS A 45 15.95 -4.38 -8.79
N LEU A 46 16.06 -5.02 -7.63
CA LEU A 46 16.24 -4.32 -6.35
C LEU A 46 17.72 -4.06 -6.08
N GLU A 47 18.07 -2.80 -5.85
CA GLU A 47 19.41 -2.36 -5.52
C GLU A 47 19.69 -2.52 -4.02
N LYS A 48 20.93 -2.87 -3.66
CA LYS A 48 21.36 -2.96 -2.26
C LYS A 48 21.38 -1.57 -1.61
N GLY A 49 21.11 -1.53 -0.30
CA GLY A 49 21.13 -0.28 0.48
C GLY A 49 19.81 0.50 0.46
N TRP A 50 18.83 0.07 -0.35
CA TRP A 50 17.49 0.65 -0.39
C TRP A 50 16.47 -0.23 0.32
N ARG A 51 15.42 0.40 0.84
CA ARG A 51 14.21 -0.27 1.33
C ARG A 51 13.10 -0.07 0.32
N TYR A 52 12.49 -1.17 -0.09
CA TYR A 52 11.42 -1.17 -1.07
C TYR A 52 10.06 -1.39 -0.42
N GLY A 53 9.05 -0.78 -1.01
CA GLY A 53 7.66 -1.05 -0.70
C GLY A 53 6.80 -0.90 -1.93
N CYS A 54 5.56 -1.39 -1.83
CA CYS A 54 4.52 -1.11 -2.80
C CYS A 54 3.41 -0.26 -2.18
N GLY A 55 2.72 0.48 -3.03
CA GLY A 55 1.60 1.35 -2.71
C GLY A 55 0.98 1.91 -3.98
N CYS A 56 0.29 3.04 -3.86
CA CYS A 56 -0.40 3.70 -4.96
C CYS A 56 -0.06 5.19 -4.98
N GLU A 57 -0.06 5.79 -6.16
CA GLU A 57 0.17 7.23 -6.33
C GLU A 57 -1.07 8.05 -5.97
N THR A 58 -2.25 7.41 -5.93
CA THR A 58 -3.51 8.06 -5.55
C THR A 58 -4.31 7.26 -4.54
N ARG A 59 -5.14 7.97 -3.76
CA ARG A 59 -6.13 7.36 -2.87
C ARG A 59 -7.10 6.43 -3.62
N LYS A 60 -7.56 6.82 -4.81
CA LYS A 60 -8.48 6.03 -5.63
C LYS A 60 -7.89 4.69 -6.05
N GLN A 61 -6.61 4.66 -6.45
CA GLN A 61 -5.92 3.41 -6.72
C GLN A 61 -5.84 2.51 -5.48
N LEU A 62 -5.54 3.07 -4.29
CA LEU A 62 -5.53 2.28 -3.05
C LEU A 62 -6.91 1.74 -2.69
N GLN A 63 -7.99 2.47 -2.98
CA GLN A 63 -9.36 1.99 -2.81
C GLN A 63 -9.70 0.83 -3.76
N ARG A 64 -9.02 0.69 -4.91
CA ARG A 64 -9.13 -0.52 -5.73
C ARG A 64 -8.55 -1.73 -4.98
N TRP A 65 -7.45 -1.55 -4.25
CA TRP A 65 -6.79 -2.64 -3.52
C TRP A 65 -7.50 -3.08 -2.25
N ILE A 66 -8.13 -2.16 -1.54
CA ILE A 66 -8.65 -2.41 -0.19
C ILE A 66 -10.08 -1.90 -0.14
N THR A 67 -11.08 -2.79 -0.02
CA THR A 67 -12.50 -2.43 0.15
C THR A 67 -12.74 -1.73 1.49
N ILE A 68 -13.94 -1.17 1.70
CA ILE A 68 -14.32 -0.56 2.98
C ILE A 68 -14.37 -1.59 4.13
N GLY A 69 -14.81 -2.82 3.85
CA GLY A 69 -14.87 -3.91 4.83
C GLY A 69 -13.48 -4.44 5.17
N GLU A 70 -12.64 -4.65 4.17
CA GLU A 70 -11.21 -4.98 4.33
C GLU A 70 -10.48 -3.90 5.14
N TYR A 71 -10.72 -2.62 4.83
CA TYR A 71 -10.14 -1.49 5.56
C TYR A 71 -10.55 -1.48 7.03
N THR A 72 -11.83 -1.68 7.32
CA THR A 72 -12.35 -1.75 8.69
C THR A 72 -11.69 -2.89 9.47
N THR A 73 -11.56 -4.06 8.85
CA THR A 73 -10.89 -5.22 9.46
C THR A 73 -9.40 -4.94 9.70
N LEU A 74 -8.70 -4.35 8.73
CA LEU A 74 -7.30 -3.97 8.85
C LEU A 74 -7.06 -2.97 9.99
N ARG A 75 -7.95 -2.00 10.18
CA ARG A 75 -7.90 -1.05 11.30
C ARG A 75 -7.93 -1.75 12.66
N ILE A 76 -8.80 -2.73 12.82
CA ILE A 76 -8.91 -3.58 14.04
C ILE A 76 -7.61 -4.37 14.24
N LEU A 77 -7.03 -4.89 13.15
CA LEU A 77 -5.75 -5.61 13.16
C LEU A 77 -4.52 -4.68 13.29
N SER A 78 -4.70 -3.43 13.71
CA SER A 78 -3.63 -2.43 13.93
C SER A 78 -2.88 -1.98 12.69
N TYR A 79 -3.46 -2.15 11.50
CA TYR A 79 -2.98 -1.54 10.28
C TYR A 79 -3.58 -0.15 10.07
N ARG A 80 -2.85 0.73 9.40
CA ARG A 80 -3.24 2.12 9.11
C ARG A 80 -3.01 2.46 7.65
N SER A 81 -3.90 3.26 7.08
CA SER A 81 -3.69 3.94 5.81
C SER A 81 -2.78 5.13 6.03
N VAL A 82 -1.67 5.19 5.29
CA VAL A 82 -0.65 6.21 5.44
C VAL A 82 -0.25 6.81 4.10
N MET A 83 0.12 8.07 4.14
CA MET A 83 0.90 8.76 3.13
C MET A 83 2.36 8.70 3.55
N ILE A 84 3.23 8.33 2.62
CA ILE A 84 4.68 8.36 2.85
C ILE A 84 5.34 9.16 1.75
N ASP A 85 6.40 9.88 2.11
CA ASP A 85 7.30 10.45 1.13
C ASP A 85 8.28 9.38 0.65
N ALA A 86 8.20 9.04 -0.63
CA ALA A 86 9.15 8.17 -1.30
C ALA A 86 10.31 8.98 -1.86
N CYS A 87 11.52 8.41 -1.78
CA CYS A 87 12.66 8.97 -2.48
C CYS A 87 12.41 8.93 -3.99
N GLU A 88 11.89 7.79 -4.49
CA GLU A 88 11.66 7.55 -5.90
C GLU A 88 10.69 6.38 -6.12
N ILE A 89 9.90 6.47 -7.19
CA ILE A 89 9.14 5.36 -7.76
C ILE A 89 10.02 4.67 -8.81
N VAL A 90 10.24 3.37 -8.66
CA VAL A 90 11.10 2.56 -9.55
C VAL A 90 10.31 1.73 -10.56
N ALA A 91 9.00 1.58 -10.34
CA ALA A 91 8.06 0.99 -11.28
C ALA A 91 6.64 1.48 -10.95
N SER A 92 5.80 1.71 -11.95
CA SER A 92 4.40 2.09 -11.77
C SER A 92 3.50 1.53 -12.86
N SER A 93 2.23 1.42 -12.52
CA SER A 93 1.12 1.03 -13.39
C SER A 93 -0.18 1.69 -12.94
N ASP A 94 -1.27 1.37 -13.62
CA ASP A 94 -2.61 1.83 -13.25
C ASP A 94 -3.12 1.31 -11.90
N ILE A 95 -2.57 0.19 -11.39
CA ILE A 95 -3.03 -0.43 -10.15
C ILE A 95 -2.08 -0.20 -8.97
N GLN A 96 -0.77 -0.12 -9.18
CA GLN A 96 0.18 0.08 -8.09
C GLN A 96 1.51 0.68 -8.56
N CYS A 97 2.36 1.01 -7.59
CA CYS A 97 3.74 1.39 -7.82
C CYS A 97 4.66 0.66 -6.82
N VAL A 98 5.91 0.48 -7.23
CA VAL A 98 7.02 0.09 -6.36
C VAL A 98 7.90 1.31 -6.17
N PHE A 99 8.22 1.62 -4.92
CA PHE A 99 9.02 2.77 -4.55
C PHE A 99 10.16 2.37 -3.63
N ARG A 100 11.17 3.23 -3.53
CA ARG A 100 12.32 3.05 -2.65
C ARG A 100 12.48 4.21 -1.67
N LYS A 101 13.02 3.88 -0.49
CA LYS A 101 13.39 4.82 0.58
C LYS A 101 14.66 4.37 1.29
N ARG A 102 15.40 5.30 1.91
CA ARG A 102 16.58 4.96 2.75
C ARG A 102 16.17 4.55 4.16
N GLU A 103 15.23 5.27 4.77
CA GLU A 103 14.71 4.98 6.10
C GLU A 103 13.67 3.85 6.08
N LYS A 104 13.34 3.33 7.26
CA LYS A 104 12.18 2.43 7.42
C LYS A 104 10.91 3.13 6.93
N LEU A 105 9.99 2.36 6.35
CA LEU A 105 8.80 2.88 5.70
C LEU A 105 7.77 3.51 6.67
N ASN A 106 7.92 3.28 7.97
CA ASN A 106 7.14 3.96 9.00
C ASN A 106 7.69 5.34 9.39
N VAL A 107 8.94 5.66 9.04
CA VAL A 107 9.55 6.96 9.35
C VAL A 107 8.96 8.03 8.43
N GLY A 108 8.35 9.06 9.03
CA GLY A 108 7.68 10.14 8.30
C GLY A 108 6.37 9.73 7.63
N ALA A 109 5.77 8.60 8.05
CA ALA A 109 4.46 8.19 7.57
C ALA A 109 3.35 8.97 8.28
N THR A 110 2.45 9.59 7.51
CA THR A 110 1.32 10.35 8.02
C THR A 110 0.04 9.55 7.80
N GLU A 111 -0.69 9.27 8.87
CA GLU A 111 -1.98 8.58 8.78
C GLU A 111 -3.02 9.45 8.06
N PHE A 112 -3.84 8.83 7.22
CA PHE A 112 -5.03 9.44 6.64
C PHE A 112 -6.18 8.44 6.69
N ASN A 113 -7.42 8.89 6.50
CA ASN A 113 -8.56 7.98 6.40
C ASN A 113 -8.84 7.61 4.93
N LEU A 114 -8.75 6.32 4.60
CA LEU A 114 -8.95 5.82 3.23
C LEU A 114 -10.40 6.00 2.72
N TYR A 115 -11.38 6.07 3.63
CA TYR A 115 -12.81 6.09 3.30
C TYR A 115 -13.59 7.29 3.85
N LEU A 116 -12.97 8.22 4.58
CA LEU A 116 -13.64 9.47 4.94
C LEU A 116 -13.70 10.39 3.72
N GLU A 117 -14.90 10.74 3.26
CA GLU A 117 -15.05 11.90 2.37
C GLU A 117 -14.67 13.16 3.16
N LEU A 118 -13.91 14.06 2.54
CA LEU A 118 -13.84 15.44 3.04
C LEU A 118 -15.25 16.00 2.81
N ASN A 119 -16.11 15.87 3.82
CA ASN A 119 -17.26 16.76 3.91
C ASN A 119 -16.65 18.16 4.00
N HIS A 120 -16.62 18.86 2.87
CA HIS A 120 -16.41 20.29 2.86
C HIS A 120 -17.59 20.87 3.64
N ALA A 121 -17.32 21.23 4.90
CA ALA A 121 -18.17 22.11 5.69
C ALA A 121 -18.18 23.51 5.05
#